data_AF-L0KWM4-F1
#
_entry.id   AF-L0KWM4-F1
#
_cell.length_a   1.000
_cell.length_b   1.000
_cell.length_c   1.000
_cell.angle_alpha   90.00
_cell.angle_beta   90.00
_cell.angle_gamma   90.00
#
_symmetry.space_group_name_H-M   'P 1'
#
loop_
_entity.id
_entity.type
_entity.pdbx_description
1 polymer ?
#
loop_
_entity_poly.entity_id
_entity_poly.type
_entity_poly.pdbx_seq_one_letter_code
_entity_poly.pdbx_strand_id
1 'polypeptide(L)'
;MNHLLAKIIGRNGAILKVMSDERDLFDLPDLSDTHTYTTSYTLEDDEWYKLDNFLSRNYENDLIGTPFDSTHYNQITRQQYSKINYLCSKQGDFFLFQKMSSTRLLNKKWLDISGAPRLEINRSIIILNSSVDAAYNINDDILYFKNIARIKSMFRGIEELYREATQAEVDDFLNHNFISLAGTFTSDTVKTSNRKRIAIAIDILNQFTEDDERQIFQYIRSYCGDVPVNGEAFLVSTENHLKKILYGIEQRYYTTPLGNEKRLANSTLTLSSS
;
A
#
# COMPACT_ATOMS: atom_id res chain seq x y z
N MET A 1 30.33 6.14 5.61
CA MET A 1 29.51 6.87 6.59
C MET A 1 28.05 6.92 6.18
N ASN A 2 27.19 6.45 7.07
CA ASN A 2 25.73 6.43 6.96
C ASN A 2 25.11 7.60 7.72
N HIS A 3 23.89 8.00 7.33
CA HIS A 3 23.21 9.16 7.92
C HIS A 3 21.77 8.84 8.29
N LEU A 4 21.41 9.07 9.55
CA LEU A 4 20.02 9.01 10.01
C LEU A 4 19.39 10.40 9.97
N LEU A 5 18.26 10.51 9.30
CA LEU A 5 17.46 11.72 9.16
C LEU A 5 16.06 11.49 9.74
N ALA A 6 15.45 12.57 10.20
CA ALA A 6 14.08 12.57 10.70
C ALA A 6 13.24 13.63 10.00
N LYS A 7 12.12 13.22 9.40
CA LYS A 7 11.08 14.15 8.95
C LYS A 7 10.16 14.47 10.11
N ILE A 8 9.96 15.74 10.40
CA ILE A 8 9.06 16.21 11.47
C ILE A 8 7.65 16.47 10.91
N ILE A 9 6.62 16.25 11.73
CA ILE A 9 5.22 16.58 11.40
C ILE A 9 5.02 18.11 11.41
N GLY A 10 4.30 18.63 10.41
CA GLY A 10 3.90 20.05 10.35
C GLY A 10 3.87 20.57 8.91
N ARG A 11 3.21 21.73 8.69
CA ARG A 11 3.00 22.32 7.35
C ARG A 11 4.31 22.61 6.60
N ASN A 12 5.40 22.87 7.34
CA ASN A 12 6.78 23.02 6.86
C ASN A 12 7.72 22.05 7.60
N GLY A 13 7.28 20.81 7.82
CA GLY A 13 8.06 19.83 8.56
C GLY A 13 9.45 19.65 7.96
N ALA A 14 10.49 20.12 8.64
CA ALA A 14 11.86 20.02 8.14
C ALA A 14 12.37 18.58 8.22
N ILE A 15 13.34 18.27 7.37
CA ILE A 15 14.22 17.12 7.54
C ILE A 15 15.40 17.56 8.41
N LEU A 16 15.65 16.80 9.46
CA LEU A 16 16.70 17.08 10.42
C LEU A 16 17.66 15.91 10.50
N LYS A 17 18.95 16.21 10.66
CA LYS A 17 19.97 15.21 10.93
C LYS A 17 19.83 14.70 12.36
N VAL A 18 19.75 13.38 12.53
CA VAL A 18 19.70 12.72 13.84
C VAL A 18 21.11 12.32 14.24
N MET A 19 21.79 11.56 13.39
CA MET A 19 23.15 11.09 13.64
C MET A 19 23.85 10.64 12.36
N SER A 20 25.15 10.42 12.47
CA SER A 20 25.99 9.73 11.49
C SER A 20 26.72 8.60 12.19
N ASP A 21 26.87 7.46 11.50
CA ASP A 21 27.59 6.29 12.02
C ASP A 21 28.23 5.55 10.83
N GLU A 22 29.28 4.77 11.07
CA GLU A 22 29.84 3.90 10.03
C GLU A 22 29.08 2.57 9.94
N ARG A 23 28.34 2.20 10.99
CA ARG A 23 27.47 1.02 11.01
C ARG A 23 26.16 1.30 10.30
N ASP A 24 25.54 0.23 9.83
CA ASP A 24 24.17 0.28 9.34
C ASP A 24 23.19 0.57 10.48
N LEU A 25 22.24 1.47 10.22
CA LEU A 25 21.23 1.93 11.17
C LEU A 25 19.93 1.13 11.03
N PHE A 26 19.67 0.63 9.82
CA PHE A 26 18.61 -0.31 9.50
C PHE A 26 19.17 -1.48 8.70
N ASP A 27 18.59 -2.66 8.91
CA ASP A 27 18.87 -3.83 8.11
C ASP A 27 18.31 -3.62 6.69
N LEU A 28 19.11 -3.99 5.68
CA LEU A 28 18.64 -4.02 4.30
C LEU A 28 17.63 -5.18 4.15
N PRO A 29 16.45 -4.92 3.55
CA PRO A 29 15.51 -5.99 3.29
C PRO A 29 16.05 -6.96 2.23
N ASP A 30 15.64 -8.22 2.31
CA ASP A 30 15.79 -9.15 1.19
C ASP A 30 14.82 -8.73 0.08
N LEU A 31 15.37 -8.42 -1.09
CA LEU A 31 14.64 -7.95 -2.28
C LEU A 31 14.77 -8.96 -3.44
N SER A 32 15.01 -10.24 -3.12
CA SER A 32 15.08 -11.32 -4.10
C SER A 32 13.72 -11.70 -4.68
N ASP A 33 12.63 -11.50 -3.91
CA ASP A 33 11.25 -11.76 -4.34
C ASP A 33 10.43 -10.47 -4.32
N THR A 34 10.16 -9.94 -5.52
CA THR A 34 9.49 -8.65 -5.68
C THR A 34 8.44 -8.68 -6.77
N HIS A 35 7.32 -8.01 -6.52
CA HIS A 35 6.19 -7.90 -7.43
C HIS A 35 5.86 -6.45 -7.72
N THR A 36 5.60 -6.09 -8.98
CA THR A 36 5.08 -4.75 -9.28
C THR A 36 3.80 -4.50 -8.48
N TYR A 37 3.70 -3.34 -7.84
CA TYR A 37 2.54 -3.03 -7.00
C TYR A 37 1.24 -3.13 -7.80
N THR A 38 0.29 -3.91 -7.27
CA THR A 38 -1.08 -3.99 -7.76
C THR A 38 -2.04 -4.04 -6.57
N THR A 39 -3.27 -3.59 -6.76
CA THR A 39 -4.35 -3.73 -5.77
C THR A 39 -5.01 -5.11 -5.80
N SER A 40 -4.73 -5.93 -6.83
CA SER A 40 -5.28 -7.27 -7.02
C SER A 40 -4.47 -8.36 -6.32
N TYR A 41 -3.19 -8.10 -6.05
CA TYR A 41 -2.27 -9.01 -5.39
C TYR A 41 -2.04 -8.63 -3.92
N THR A 42 -1.88 -9.62 -3.05
CA THR A 42 -1.49 -9.45 -1.65
C THR A 42 -0.19 -10.21 -1.45
N LEU A 43 0.84 -9.51 -0.97
CA LEU A 43 2.16 -10.10 -0.70
C LEU A 43 2.08 -11.24 0.31
N GLU A 44 2.94 -12.24 0.11
CA GLU A 44 3.36 -13.16 1.15
C GLU A 44 4.38 -12.50 2.10
N ASP A 45 4.72 -13.16 3.21
CA ASP A 45 5.51 -12.56 4.28
C ASP A 45 6.92 -12.13 3.85
N ASP A 46 7.53 -12.82 2.88
CA ASP A 46 8.89 -12.55 2.40
C ASP A 46 8.94 -11.69 1.14
N GLU A 47 7.79 -11.41 0.53
CA GLU A 47 7.70 -10.63 -0.71
C GLU A 47 7.68 -9.12 -0.47
N TRP A 48 8.07 -8.36 -1.49
CA TRP A 48 7.97 -6.90 -1.51
C TRP A 48 7.27 -6.39 -2.76
N TYR A 49 6.46 -5.36 -2.61
CA TYR A 49 6.03 -4.60 -3.77
C TYR A 49 7.18 -3.75 -4.29
N LYS A 50 7.22 -3.54 -5.60
CA LYS A 50 8.10 -2.58 -6.26
C LYS A 50 7.35 -1.59 -7.13
N LEU A 51 7.89 -0.38 -7.24
CA LEU A 51 7.52 0.65 -8.19
C LEU A 51 8.75 1.07 -8.98
N ASP A 52 8.89 0.55 -10.18
CA ASP A 52 9.96 0.92 -11.11
C ASP A 52 9.74 2.32 -11.70
N ASN A 53 10.84 2.96 -12.11
CA ASN A 53 10.89 4.34 -12.63
C ASN A 53 10.28 5.35 -11.63
N PHE A 54 10.56 5.19 -10.34
CA PHE A 54 9.88 5.92 -9.28
C PHE A 54 9.96 7.45 -9.44
N LEU A 55 11.10 8.00 -9.88
CA LEU A 55 11.28 9.44 -10.09
C LEU A 55 10.36 10.03 -11.17
N SER A 56 9.98 9.22 -12.17
CA SER A 56 9.07 9.65 -13.24
C SER A 56 7.61 9.74 -12.80
N ARG A 57 7.26 9.15 -11.65
CA ARG A 57 5.89 9.04 -11.14
C ARG A 57 5.43 10.26 -10.34
N ASN A 58 6.31 11.23 -10.05
CA ASN A 58 6.00 12.44 -9.28
C ASN A 58 5.51 12.16 -7.83
N TYR A 59 6.00 11.07 -7.22
CA TYR A 59 5.71 10.68 -5.82
C TYR A 59 6.91 10.88 -4.89
N GLU A 60 7.98 11.49 -5.39
CA GLU A 60 9.18 11.76 -4.63
C GLU A 60 8.92 12.66 -3.42
N ASN A 61 9.88 12.66 -2.51
CA ASN A 61 9.88 13.52 -1.34
C ASN A 61 11.18 14.32 -1.29
N ASP A 62 11.30 15.23 -0.33
CA ASP A 62 12.46 16.12 -0.19
C ASP A 62 13.83 15.38 -0.01
N LEU A 63 13.87 14.05 0.08
CA LEU A 63 15.09 13.24 0.13
C LEU A 63 15.42 12.52 -1.19
N ILE A 64 14.41 12.20 -2.00
CA ILE A 64 14.55 11.44 -3.24
C ILE A 64 14.49 12.41 -4.42
N GLY A 65 15.30 12.18 -5.46
CA GLY A 65 15.32 13.03 -6.66
C GLY A 65 16.24 14.25 -6.57
N THR A 66 16.94 14.44 -5.45
CA THR A 66 18.02 15.41 -5.32
C THR A 66 19.31 14.74 -4.83
N PRO A 67 20.50 15.23 -5.22
CA PRO A 67 21.76 14.73 -4.68
C PRO A 67 21.81 14.89 -3.16
N PHE A 68 22.15 13.80 -2.47
CA PHE A 68 22.22 13.83 -1.01
C PHE A 68 23.46 14.62 -0.53
N ASP A 69 23.23 15.64 0.28
CA ASP A 69 24.28 16.36 1.00
C ASP A 69 23.93 16.44 2.48
N SER A 70 24.71 15.74 3.31
CA SER A 70 24.48 15.68 4.75
C SER A 70 24.70 17.01 5.49
N THR A 71 25.38 17.97 4.87
CA THR A 71 25.73 19.27 5.48
C THR A 71 24.56 20.26 5.43
N HIS A 72 23.59 20.06 4.56
CA HIS A 72 22.41 20.91 4.42
C HIS A 72 21.38 20.75 5.54
N TYR A 73 21.47 19.67 6.34
CA TYR A 73 20.46 19.36 7.35
C TYR A 73 20.87 19.84 8.74
N ASN A 74 20.00 20.65 9.34
CA ASN A 74 20.14 21.05 10.73
C ASN A 74 20.03 19.84 11.67
N GLN A 75 20.75 19.89 12.78
CA GLN A 75 20.69 18.85 13.81
C GLN A 75 19.34 18.88 14.54
N ILE A 76 18.76 17.70 14.80
CA ILE A 76 17.52 17.58 15.57
C ILE A 76 17.72 17.99 17.03
N THR A 77 16.73 18.70 17.60
CA THR A 77 16.70 19.07 19.02
C THR A 77 15.86 18.10 19.85
N ARG A 78 16.08 18.08 21.17
CA ARG A 78 15.37 17.18 22.10
C ARG A 78 13.84 17.27 22.01
N GLN A 79 13.31 18.47 21.81
CA GLN A 79 11.85 18.72 21.75
C GLN A 79 11.22 18.25 20.44
N GLN A 80 12.02 18.02 19.39
CA GLN A 80 11.53 17.62 18.07
C GLN A 80 11.35 16.10 17.95
N TYR A 81 11.98 15.30 18.80
CA TYR A 81 11.84 13.84 18.76
C TYR A 81 10.39 13.36 18.91
N SER A 82 9.56 14.05 19.71
CA SER A 82 8.14 13.72 19.86
C SER A 82 7.29 14.07 18.64
N LYS A 83 7.86 14.75 17.65
CA LYS A 83 7.19 15.22 16.44
C LYS A 83 7.68 14.47 15.19
N ILE A 84 8.49 13.42 15.33
CA ILE A 84 9.00 12.66 14.19
C ILE A 84 7.84 11.95 13.50
N ASN A 85 7.70 12.19 12.20
CA ASN A 85 6.77 11.54 11.30
C ASN A 85 7.32 10.19 10.82
N TYR A 86 8.56 10.19 10.35
CA TYR A 86 9.31 9.02 9.93
C TYR A 86 10.81 9.28 10.04
N LEU A 87 11.58 8.19 10.11
CA LEU A 87 13.03 8.19 9.98
C LEU A 87 13.41 7.74 8.57
N CYS A 88 14.52 8.27 8.07
CA CYS A 88 15.15 7.82 6.83
C CYS A 88 16.65 7.65 7.05
N SER A 89 17.17 6.47 6.75
CA SER A 89 18.61 6.21 6.75
C SER A 89 19.14 6.23 5.32
N LYS A 90 20.17 7.03 5.07
CA LYS A 90 20.96 6.97 3.83
C LYS A 90 22.15 6.05 4.07
N GLN A 91 22.12 4.86 3.47
CA GLN A 91 23.11 3.78 3.62
C GLN A 91 23.50 3.23 2.26
N GLY A 92 24.76 3.37 1.86
CA GLY A 92 25.22 2.94 0.52
C GLY A 92 24.34 3.56 -0.57
N ASP A 93 23.74 2.73 -1.42
CA ASP A 93 22.86 3.14 -2.53
C ASP A 93 21.37 3.16 -2.18
N PHE A 94 21.04 3.06 -0.89
CA PHE A 94 19.66 3.00 -0.41
C PHE A 94 19.27 4.19 0.46
N PHE A 95 18.01 4.59 0.31
CA PHE A 95 17.27 5.32 1.33
C PHE A 95 16.26 4.40 1.99
N LEU A 96 16.42 4.18 3.29
CA LEU A 96 15.64 3.24 4.08
C LEU A 96 14.69 3.98 5.02
N PHE A 97 13.39 3.81 4.83
CA PHE A 97 12.36 4.58 5.52
C PHE A 97 11.64 3.76 6.57
N GLN A 98 11.41 4.35 7.73
CA GLN A 98 10.63 3.74 8.79
C GLN A 98 9.65 4.74 9.40
N LYS A 99 8.37 4.38 9.40
CA LYS A 99 7.30 5.18 9.98
C LYS A 99 7.44 5.24 11.50
N MET A 100 7.35 6.44 12.06
CA MET A 100 7.33 6.62 13.50
C MET A 100 5.90 6.83 13.98
N SER A 101 5.50 6.04 14.97
CA SER A 101 4.29 6.28 15.76
C SER A 101 4.65 6.94 17.08
N SER A 102 3.72 7.70 17.65
CA SER A 102 3.89 8.38 18.95
C SER A 102 4.25 7.41 20.08
N THR A 103 3.80 6.16 19.99
CA THR A 103 4.09 5.08 20.95
C THR A 103 5.56 4.66 21.02
N ARG A 104 6.39 5.02 20.02
CA ARG A 104 7.79 4.61 19.96
C ARG A 104 8.74 5.52 20.74
N LEU A 105 8.29 6.70 21.14
CA LEU A 105 9.01 7.56 22.08
C LEU A 105 8.52 7.24 23.49
N LEU A 106 9.29 6.44 24.21
CA LEU A 106 8.93 5.99 25.54
C LEU A 106 9.73 6.75 26.61
N ASN A 107 9.04 7.27 27.61
CA ASN A 107 9.66 7.71 28.86
C ASN A 107 9.44 6.61 29.90
N LYS A 108 10.45 5.77 30.12
CA LYS A 108 10.36 4.63 31.05
C LYS A 108 11.49 4.66 32.06
N LYS A 109 11.29 3.93 33.16
CA LYS A 109 12.35 3.52 34.07
C LYS A 109 12.96 2.23 33.51
N TRP A 110 14.25 2.21 33.21
CA TRP A 110 14.93 1.05 32.61
C TRP A 110 16.36 0.91 33.15
N LEU A 111 16.93 -0.28 33.03
CA LEU A 111 18.27 -0.60 33.51
C LEU A 111 19.19 -0.77 32.30
N ASP A 112 20.23 0.05 32.20
CA ASP A 112 21.32 -0.14 31.25
C ASP A 112 22.32 -1.14 31.83
N ILE A 113 22.57 -2.24 31.14
CA ILE A 113 23.51 -3.30 31.52
C ILE A 113 24.65 -3.47 30.51
N SER A 114 24.81 -2.52 29.58
CA SER A 114 25.91 -2.53 28.60
C SER A 114 27.29 -2.33 29.25
N GLY A 115 27.32 -1.81 30.48
CA GLY A 115 28.50 -1.71 31.33
C GLY A 115 28.14 -1.95 32.81
N ALA A 116 28.67 -1.11 33.71
CA ALA A 116 28.21 -1.13 35.11
C ALA A 116 26.71 -0.79 35.16
N PRO A 117 25.85 -1.62 35.79
CA PRO A 117 24.40 -1.42 35.76
C PRO A 117 23.98 -0.02 36.21
N ARG A 118 23.27 0.70 35.33
CA ARG A 118 22.76 2.05 35.60
C ARG A 118 21.25 2.09 35.48
N LEU A 119 20.61 2.64 36.51
CA LEU A 119 19.17 2.85 36.51
C LEU A 119 18.85 4.20 35.85
N GLU A 120 18.18 4.15 34.71
CA GLU A 120 17.70 5.32 34.00
C GLU A 120 16.23 5.58 34.34
N ILE A 121 15.91 6.78 34.82
CA ILE A 121 14.57 7.16 35.28
C ILE A 121 14.03 8.26 34.37
N ASN A 122 12.87 8.03 33.77
CA ASN A 122 12.18 9.00 32.89
C ASN A 122 13.06 9.51 31.72
N ARG A 123 14.01 8.69 31.25
CA ARG A 123 14.74 8.98 30.02
C ARG A 123 13.94 8.51 28.81
N SER A 124 13.99 9.32 27.76
CA SER A 124 13.33 9.05 26.50
C SER A 124 14.13 8.02 25.70
N ILE A 125 13.48 6.94 25.28
CA ILE A 125 14.00 5.92 24.37
C ILE A 125 13.19 5.98 23.08
N ILE A 126 13.86 5.86 21.94
CA ILE A 126 13.23 5.60 20.65
C ILE A 126 13.47 4.15 20.30
N ILE A 127 12.39 3.42 20.05
CA ILE A 127 12.47 2.03 19.57
C ILE A 127 12.39 2.03 18.05
N LEU A 128 13.38 1.40 17.42
CA LEU A 128 13.41 1.09 15.98
C LEU A 128 12.93 -0.34 15.77
N ASN A 129 12.18 -0.60 14.70
CA ASN A 129 11.89 -1.96 14.26
C ASN A 129 13.08 -2.54 13.51
N SER A 130 13.12 -3.87 13.47
CA SER A 130 14.02 -4.64 12.61
C SER A 130 13.76 -4.40 11.13
N SER A 131 12.49 -4.33 10.70
CA SER A 131 12.14 -4.09 9.30
C SER A 131 11.81 -2.64 9.00
N VAL A 132 12.29 -2.16 7.87
CA VAL A 132 11.91 -0.87 7.28
C VAL A 132 10.51 -0.94 6.66
N ASP A 133 9.86 0.20 6.49
CA ASP A 133 8.55 0.31 5.84
C ASP A 133 8.67 0.52 4.33
N ALA A 134 9.75 1.16 3.88
CA ALA A 134 10.11 1.27 2.46
C ALA A 134 11.63 1.32 2.28
N ALA A 135 12.10 0.87 1.12
CA ALA A 135 13.49 1.00 0.69
C ALA A 135 13.51 1.56 -0.74
N TYR A 136 14.22 2.66 -0.96
CA TYR A 136 14.44 3.21 -2.29
C TYR A 136 15.86 2.90 -2.75
N ASN A 137 15.99 2.20 -3.87
CA ASN A 137 17.27 1.93 -4.53
C ASN A 137 17.55 3.04 -5.55
N ILE A 138 18.65 3.76 -5.35
CA ILE A 138 19.03 4.92 -6.16
C ILE A 138 19.48 4.52 -7.55
N ASN A 139 20.18 3.38 -7.67
CA ASN A 139 20.79 2.97 -8.93
C ASN A 139 19.73 2.51 -9.94
N ASP A 140 18.73 1.78 -9.45
CA ASP A 140 17.71 1.17 -10.30
C ASP A 140 16.44 2.05 -10.42
N ASP A 141 16.36 3.14 -9.65
CA ASP A 141 15.16 3.99 -9.51
C ASP A 141 13.90 3.18 -9.13
N ILE A 142 14.01 2.36 -8.08
CA ILE A 142 12.93 1.49 -7.61
C ILE A 142 12.61 1.77 -6.14
N LEU A 143 11.33 2.01 -5.85
CA LEU A 143 10.80 2.03 -4.49
C LEU A 143 10.19 0.67 -4.13
N TYR A 144 10.69 0.07 -3.06
CA TYR A 144 10.19 -1.17 -2.46
C TYR A 144 9.40 -0.89 -1.18
N PHE A 145 8.28 -1.57 -0.97
CA PHE A 145 7.49 -1.48 0.26
C PHE A 145 6.55 -2.69 0.46
N LYS A 146 6.11 -2.91 1.71
CA LYS A 146 5.10 -3.95 2.01
C LYS A 146 3.67 -3.42 2.14
N ASN A 147 3.51 -2.15 2.54
CA ASN A 147 2.18 -1.60 2.81
C ASN A 147 2.09 -0.12 2.44
N ILE A 148 1.35 0.16 1.37
CA ILE A 148 1.17 1.53 0.85
C ILE A 148 0.52 2.48 1.88
N ALA A 149 -0.38 1.98 2.72
CA ALA A 149 -1.04 2.78 3.75
C ALA A 149 -0.07 3.27 4.83
N ARG A 150 1.06 2.56 5.05
CA ARG A 150 2.11 2.98 5.98
C ARG A 150 3.04 4.03 5.37
N ILE A 151 3.29 3.94 4.06
CA ILE A 151 4.27 4.79 3.37
C ILE A 151 3.65 6.02 2.71
N LYS A 152 2.32 6.10 2.55
CA LYS A 152 1.65 7.27 1.93
C LYS A 152 1.96 8.62 2.57
N SER A 153 2.27 8.62 3.87
CA SER A 153 2.69 9.85 4.57
C SER A 153 4.14 10.27 4.31
N MET A 154 4.92 9.43 3.63
CA MET A 154 6.33 9.64 3.28
C MET A 154 6.51 10.08 1.84
N PHE A 155 5.57 9.68 0.95
CA PHE A 155 5.60 9.90 -0.49
C PHE A 155 4.26 10.50 -0.89
N ARG A 156 4.22 11.80 -1.16
CA ARG A 156 2.95 12.51 -1.42
C ARG A 156 2.40 12.09 -2.78
N GLY A 157 1.11 11.79 -2.86
CA GLY A 157 0.44 11.41 -4.11
C GLY A 157 0.45 9.89 -4.35
N ILE A 158 1.30 9.13 -3.67
CA ILE A 158 1.35 7.67 -3.83
C ILE A 158 0.02 7.00 -3.42
N GLU A 159 -0.80 7.66 -2.60
CA GLU A 159 -2.15 7.20 -2.24
C GLU A 159 -3.10 7.03 -3.43
N GLU A 160 -2.82 7.65 -4.58
CA GLU A 160 -3.56 7.44 -5.82
C GLU A 160 -3.48 5.99 -6.30
N LEU A 161 -2.37 5.28 -6.01
CA LEU A 161 -2.24 3.85 -6.29
C LEU A 161 -3.11 3.00 -5.34
N TYR A 162 -3.65 3.59 -4.28
CA TYR A 162 -4.54 2.95 -3.31
C TYR A 162 -5.91 3.65 -3.28
N ARG A 163 -6.43 4.00 -4.45
CA ARG A 163 -7.67 4.76 -4.59
C ARG A 163 -8.91 3.93 -4.25
N GLU A 164 -9.86 4.59 -3.62
CA GLU A 164 -11.22 4.11 -3.40
C GLU A 164 -12.15 4.86 -4.37
N ALA A 165 -13.12 4.18 -4.97
CA ALA A 165 -14.09 4.83 -5.85
C ALA A 165 -14.85 5.93 -5.09
N THR A 166 -14.90 7.12 -5.69
CA THR A 166 -15.68 8.25 -5.22
C THR A 166 -17.17 7.93 -5.24
N GLN A 167 -18.00 8.73 -4.57
CA GLN A 167 -19.45 8.53 -4.60
C GLN A 167 -19.99 8.54 -6.04
N ALA A 168 -19.57 9.51 -6.85
CA ALA A 168 -19.98 9.60 -8.24
C ALA A 168 -19.61 8.35 -9.05
N GLU A 169 -18.40 7.83 -8.88
CA GLU A 169 -17.98 6.59 -9.56
C GLU A 169 -18.75 5.35 -9.09
N VAL A 170 -19.12 5.31 -7.81
CA VAL A 170 -19.99 4.24 -7.29
C VAL A 170 -21.38 4.35 -7.90
N ASP A 171 -21.94 5.56 -8.00
CA ASP A 171 -23.24 5.80 -8.62
C ASP A 171 -23.21 5.39 -10.10
N ASP A 172 -22.19 5.82 -10.85
CA ASP A 172 -22.02 5.49 -12.27
C ASP A 172 -21.85 3.99 -12.49
N PHE A 173 -21.00 3.32 -11.68
CA PHE A 173 -20.81 1.88 -11.74
C PHE A 173 -22.11 1.11 -11.46
N LEU A 174 -22.89 1.53 -10.47
CA LEU A 174 -24.16 0.85 -10.12
C LEU A 174 -25.29 1.14 -11.12
N ASN A 175 -25.13 2.15 -11.98
CA ASN A 175 -26.04 2.45 -13.09
C ASN A 175 -25.65 1.72 -14.39
N HIS A 176 -24.59 0.91 -14.40
CA HIS A 176 -24.19 0.13 -15.56
C HIS A 176 -25.30 -0.84 -15.99
N ASN A 177 -25.46 -1.06 -17.30
CA ASN A 177 -26.53 -1.87 -17.91
C ASN A 177 -26.71 -3.28 -17.30
N PHE A 178 -25.64 -3.91 -16.82
CA PHE A 178 -25.67 -5.26 -16.26
C PHE A 178 -25.89 -5.28 -14.73
N ILE A 179 -26.21 -4.15 -14.11
CA ILE A 179 -26.53 -4.04 -12.68
C ILE A 179 -27.93 -3.44 -12.50
N SER A 180 -28.70 -4.00 -11.56
CA SER A 180 -29.93 -3.41 -11.06
C SER A 180 -29.97 -3.51 -9.55
N LEU A 181 -30.17 -2.37 -8.89
CA LEU A 181 -30.31 -2.32 -7.44
C LEU A 181 -31.68 -2.86 -7.02
N ALA A 182 -31.72 -3.58 -5.89
CA ALA A 182 -32.95 -4.17 -5.36
C ALA A 182 -33.04 -4.02 -3.83
N GLY A 183 -34.27 -4.00 -3.31
CA GLY A 183 -34.53 -3.86 -1.88
C GLY A 183 -34.09 -2.49 -1.35
N THR A 184 -33.37 -2.47 -0.24
CA THR A 184 -32.88 -1.25 0.42
C THR A 184 -31.42 -0.94 0.12
N PHE A 185 -30.78 -1.67 -0.79
CA PHE A 185 -29.37 -1.47 -1.12
C PHE A 185 -29.23 -0.29 -2.08
N THR A 186 -28.43 0.69 -1.69
CA THR A 186 -28.15 1.90 -2.46
C THR A 186 -26.65 2.15 -2.53
N SER A 187 -26.22 3.03 -3.43
CA SER A 187 -24.82 3.44 -3.55
C SER A 187 -24.22 3.97 -2.25
N ASP A 188 -25.01 4.69 -1.44
CA ASP A 188 -24.61 5.19 -0.12
C ASP A 188 -24.28 4.07 0.89
N THR A 189 -24.85 2.87 0.70
CA THR A 189 -24.64 1.74 1.60
C THR A 189 -23.40 0.89 1.28
N VAL A 190 -22.73 1.16 0.15
CA VAL A 190 -21.54 0.44 -0.29
C VAL A 190 -20.36 0.72 0.63
N LYS A 191 -19.75 -0.33 1.18
CA LYS A 191 -18.63 -0.19 2.12
C LYS A 191 -17.31 0.06 1.40
N THR A 192 -16.37 0.66 2.11
CA THR A 192 -15.01 0.94 1.62
C THR A 192 -14.30 -0.24 0.96
N SER A 193 -14.52 -1.46 1.44
CA SER A 193 -13.93 -2.64 0.80
C SER A 193 -14.42 -2.85 -0.64
N ASN A 194 -15.72 -2.68 -0.89
CA ASN A 194 -16.28 -2.80 -2.24
C ASN A 194 -15.99 -1.55 -3.07
N ARG A 195 -15.94 -0.35 -2.48
CA ARG A 195 -15.54 0.87 -3.20
C ARG A 195 -14.13 0.81 -3.79
N LYS A 196 -13.18 0.18 -3.09
CA LYS A 196 -11.84 -0.10 -3.64
C LYS A 196 -11.89 -1.03 -4.84
N ARG A 197 -12.75 -2.05 -4.79
CA ARG A 197 -12.94 -2.98 -5.90
C ARG A 197 -13.70 -2.38 -7.07
N ILE A 198 -14.62 -1.47 -6.82
CA ILE A 198 -15.31 -0.69 -7.86
C ILE A 198 -14.28 0.12 -8.65
N ALA A 199 -13.31 0.77 -7.98
CA ALA A 199 -12.26 1.50 -8.69
C ALA A 199 -11.49 0.59 -9.67
N ILE A 200 -11.12 -0.62 -9.24
CA ILE A 200 -10.47 -1.63 -10.09
C ILE A 200 -11.40 -2.10 -11.22
N ALA A 201 -12.66 -2.37 -10.90
CA ALA A 201 -13.64 -2.85 -11.86
C ALA A 201 -13.93 -1.82 -12.96
N ILE A 202 -13.98 -0.53 -12.63
CA ILE A 202 -14.12 0.55 -13.61
C ILE A 202 -12.93 0.55 -14.58
N ASP A 203 -11.70 0.44 -14.08
CA ASP A 203 -10.50 0.42 -14.93
C ASP A 203 -10.49 -0.80 -15.88
N ILE A 204 -11.01 -1.95 -15.43
CA ILE A 204 -11.18 -3.16 -16.27
C ILE A 204 -12.26 -2.95 -17.33
N LEU A 205 -13.45 -2.49 -16.92
CA LEU A 205 -14.59 -2.30 -17.83
C LEU A 205 -14.31 -1.24 -18.90
N ASN A 206 -13.55 -0.20 -18.58
CA ASN A 206 -13.13 0.81 -19.57
C ASN A 206 -12.27 0.24 -20.71
N GLN A 207 -11.73 -0.97 -20.55
CA GLN A 207 -10.96 -1.68 -21.58
C GLN A 207 -11.82 -2.67 -22.37
N PHE A 208 -13.06 -2.93 -21.93
CA PHE A 208 -13.93 -3.95 -22.51
C PHE A 208 -14.69 -3.40 -23.71
N THR A 209 -14.91 -4.28 -24.68
CA THR A 209 -15.89 -4.09 -25.75
C THR A 209 -17.27 -4.60 -25.30
N GLU A 210 -18.31 -4.31 -26.08
CA GLU A 210 -19.66 -4.85 -25.82
C GLU A 210 -19.68 -6.40 -25.80
N ASP A 211 -18.81 -7.06 -26.56
CA ASP A 211 -18.71 -8.52 -26.55
C ASP A 211 -18.04 -9.03 -25.26
N ASP A 212 -16.98 -8.34 -24.81
CA ASP A 212 -16.32 -8.64 -23.53
C ASP A 212 -17.28 -8.49 -22.34
N GLU A 213 -18.16 -7.48 -22.36
CA GLU A 213 -19.20 -7.30 -21.35
C GLU A 213 -20.21 -8.46 -21.33
N ARG A 214 -20.60 -8.99 -22.50
CA ARG A 214 -21.49 -10.17 -22.56
C ARG A 214 -20.78 -11.41 -22.05
N GLN A 215 -19.52 -11.61 -22.43
CA GLN A 215 -18.73 -12.75 -21.99
C GLN A 215 -18.50 -12.71 -20.48
N ILE A 216 -18.15 -11.54 -19.92
CA ILE A 216 -17.95 -11.40 -18.47
C ILE A 216 -19.27 -11.64 -17.72
N PHE A 217 -20.40 -11.13 -18.21
CA PHE A 217 -21.71 -11.40 -17.60
C PHE A 217 -22.01 -12.91 -17.52
N GLN A 218 -21.81 -13.63 -18.63
CA GLN A 218 -22.02 -15.08 -18.69
C GLN A 218 -21.06 -15.83 -17.76
N TYR A 219 -19.80 -15.43 -17.73
CA TYR A 219 -18.79 -15.96 -16.82
C TYR A 219 -19.22 -15.78 -15.36
N ILE A 220 -19.59 -14.58 -14.93
CA ILE A 220 -20.03 -14.31 -13.56
C ILE A 220 -21.24 -15.16 -13.20
N ARG A 221 -22.23 -15.24 -14.10
CA ARG A 221 -23.45 -16.05 -13.90
C ARG A 221 -23.12 -17.53 -13.71
N SER A 222 -22.10 -18.05 -14.41
CA SER A 222 -21.70 -19.45 -14.30
C SER A 222 -21.11 -19.81 -12.91
N TYR A 223 -20.54 -18.83 -12.19
CA TYR A 223 -19.97 -19.03 -10.85
C TYR A 223 -20.87 -18.54 -9.71
N CYS A 224 -21.68 -17.50 -9.95
CA CYS A 224 -22.47 -16.81 -8.93
C CYS A 224 -23.98 -17.06 -9.11
N GLY A 225 -24.39 -18.33 -9.15
CA GLY A 225 -25.80 -18.70 -9.37
C GLY A 225 -26.78 -18.25 -8.27
N ASP A 226 -26.26 -17.82 -7.11
CA ASP A 226 -27.06 -17.30 -6.00
C ASP A 226 -27.33 -15.78 -6.11
N VAL A 227 -26.65 -15.07 -7.02
CA VAL A 227 -26.96 -13.67 -7.31
C VAL A 227 -28.15 -13.63 -8.28
N PRO A 228 -29.33 -13.10 -7.89
CA PRO A 228 -30.49 -13.10 -8.77
C PRO A 228 -30.25 -12.22 -10.00
N VAL A 229 -30.94 -12.51 -11.10
CA VAL A 229 -30.84 -11.75 -12.35
C VAL A 229 -32.22 -11.29 -12.83
N ASN A 230 -32.26 -10.14 -13.50
CA ASN A 230 -33.42 -9.63 -14.22
C ASN A 230 -32.99 -9.31 -15.65
N GLY A 231 -33.35 -10.16 -16.61
CA GLY A 231 -32.83 -10.07 -17.98
C GLY A 231 -31.31 -10.25 -18.02
N GLU A 232 -30.61 -9.23 -18.53
CA GLU A 232 -29.14 -9.17 -18.63
C GLU A 232 -28.50 -8.36 -17.49
N ALA A 233 -29.22 -8.16 -16.38
CA ALA A 233 -28.72 -7.44 -15.22
C ALA A 233 -28.72 -8.29 -13.93
N PHE A 234 -27.66 -8.15 -13.12
CA PHE A 234 -27.57 -8.72 -11.78
C PHE A 234 -28.35 -7.87 -10.78
N LEU A 235 -29.20 -8.51 -9.97
CA LEU A 235 -29.97 -7.87 -8.89
C LEU A 235 -29.13 -7.79 -7.62
N VAL A 236 -28.63 -6.59 -7.34
CA VAL A 236 -27.78 -6.30 -6.18
C VAL A 236 -28.63 -5.77 -5.03
N SER A 237 -28.80 -6.60 -4.00
CA SER A 237 -29.53 -6.24 -2.77
C SER A 237 -28.68 -6.31 -1.51
N THR A 238 -27.43 -6.77 -1.62
CA THR A 238 -26.51 -6.89 -0.48
C THR A 238 -25.08 -6.59 -0.89
N GLU A 239 -24.27 -6.21 0.10
CA GLU A 239 -22.82 -6.03 -0.05
C GLU A 239 -22.12 -7.30 -0.59
N ASN A 240 -22.67 -8.49 -0.28
CA ASN A 240 -22.13 -9.76 -0.74
C ASN A 240 -22.43 -10.03 -2.22
N HIS A 241 -23.61 -9.64 -2.72
CA HIS A 241 -23.91 -9.74 -4.15
C HIS A 241 -22.95 -8.86 -4.95
N LEU A 242 -22.78 -7.60 -4.52
CA LEU A 242 -21.86 -6.67 -5.16
C LEU A 242 -20.42 -7.20 -5.14
N LYS A 243 -19.97 -7.71 -4.00
CA LYS A 243 -18.63 -8.32 -3.85
C LYS A 243 -18.42 -9.46 -4.85
N LYS A 244 -19.42 -10.32 -5.04
CA LYS A 244 -19.34 -11.46 -5.97
C LYS A 244 -19.21 -11.02 -7.42
N ILE A 245 -19.98 -10.00 -7.82
CA ILE A 245 -19.92 -9.41 -9.16
C ILE A 245 -18.56 -8.77 -9.40
N LEU A 246 -18.03 -8.02 -8.43
CA LEU A 246 -16.72 -7.38 -8.52
C LEU A 246 -15.59 -8.40 -8.67
N TYR A 247 -15.60 -9.49 -7.89
CA TYR A 247 -14.67 -10.61 -8.10
C TYR A 247 -14.78 -11.25 -9.48
N GLY A 248 -16.00 -11.23 -10.02
CA GLY A 248 -16.31 -11.64 -11.36
C GLY A 248 -15.65 -10.77 -12.42
N ILE A 249 -15.81 -9.45 -12.33
CA ILE A 249 -15.18 -8.50 -13.25
C ILE A 249 -13.64 -8.62 -13.19
N GLU A 250 -13.10 -8.81 -11.99
CA GLU A 250 -11.66 -9.09 -11.77
C GLU A 250 -11.22 -10.51 -12.21
N GLN A 251 -12.11 -11.32 -12.80
CA GLN A 251 -11.86 -12.68 -13.29
C GLN A 251 -11.22 -13.64 -12.27
N ARG A 252 -11.63 -13.54 -11.00
CA ARG A 252 -11.03 -14.32 -9.90
C ARG A 252 -11.59 -15.73 -9.75
N TYR A 253 -12.71 -16.05 -10.38
CA TYR A 253 -13.28 -17.39 -10.34
C TYR A 253 -12.63 -18.29 -11.40
N TYR A 254 -12.33 -19.52 -11.03
CA TYR A 254 -11.79 -20.50 -11.96
C TYR A 254 -12.26 -21.91 -11.58
N THR A 255 -12.16 -22.81 -12.54
CA THR A 255 -12.46 -24.23 -12.35
C THR A 255 -11.17 -25.02 -12.53
N THR A 256 -10.84 -25.90 -11.58
CA THR A 256 -9.61 -26.70 -11.67
C THR A 256 -9.70 -27.71 -12.82
N PRO A 257 -8.66 -27.88 -13.64
CA PRO A 257 -8.73 -28.71 -14.85
C PRO A 257 -8.88 -30.22 -14.55
N LEU A 258 -8.37 -30.68 -13.41
CA LEU A 258 -8.41 -32.10 -13.04
C LEU A 258 -9.57 -32.43 -12.10
N GLY A 259 -9.89 -31.53 -11.16
CA GLY A 259 -10.91 -31.76 -10.12
C GLY A 259 -12.29 -31.20 -10.46
N ASN A 260 -12.40 -30.35 -11.49
CA ASN A 260 -13.61 -29.60 -11.82
C ASN A 260 -14.17 -28.79 -10.63
N GLU A 261 -13.29 -28.37 -9.72
CA GLU A 261 -13.67 -27.61 -8.54
C GLU A 261 -13.73 -26.13 -8.88
N LYS A 262 -14.87 -25.49 -8.59
CA LYS A 262 -15.01 -24.03 -8.66
C LYS A 262 -14.28 -23.40 -7.47
N ARG A 263 -13.35 -22.51 -7.76
CA ARG A 263 -12.53 -21.80 -6.76
C ARG A 263 -12.58 -20.30 -7.02
N LEU A 264 -12.23 -19.55 -5.99
CA LEU A 264 -12.08 -18.10 -6.02
C LEU A 264 -10.64 -17.77 -5.61
N ALA A 265 -9.92 -17.04 -6.45
CA ALA A 265 -8.58 -16.55 -6.15
C ALA A 265 -8.64 -15.38 -5.15
N ASN A 266 -7.86 -15.49 -4.08
CA ASN A 266 -7.72 -14.40 -3.10
C ASN A 266 -6.86 -13.24 -3.65
N SER A 267 -5.89 -13.56 -4.50
CA SER A 267 -4.96 -12.63 -5.14
C SER A 267 -4.70 -13.08 -6.58
N THR A 268 -4.42 -12.15 -7.49
CA THR A 268 -4.09 -12.46 -8.89
C THR A 268 -2.86 -11.68 -9.35
N LEU A 269 -1.97 -12.36 -10.07
CA LEU A 269 -0.83 -11.79 -10.79
C LEU A 269 -0.98 -12.08 -12.28
N THR A 270 -0.75 -11.06 -13.11
CA THR A 270 -0.64 -11.24 -14.55
C THR A 270 0.75 -11.78 -14.86
N LEU A 271 0.81 -12.96 -15.47
CA LEU A 271 2.07 -13.54 -15.92
C LEU A 271 2.44 -12.94 -17.28
N SER A 272 3.70 -12.60 -17.47
CA SER A 272 4.23 -12.23 -18.78
C SER A 272 4.10 -13.42 -19.73
N SER A 273 3.39 -13.24 -20.84
CA SER A 273 3.42 -14.21 -21.94
C SER A 273 4.87 -14.32 -22.43
N SER A 274 5.42 -15.53 -22.43
CA SER A 274 6.73 -15.83 -23.00
C SER A 274 6.76 -15.63 -24.51
#